data_AF-A0A529C9P9-F1
#
_entry.id   AF-A0A529C9P9-F1
#
_cell.length_a   1.000
_cell.length_b   1.000
_cell.length_c   1.000
_cell.angle_alpha   90.00
_cell.angle_beta   90.00
_cell.angle_gamma   90.00
#
_symmetry.space_group_name_H-M   'P 1'
#
loop_
_entity.id
_entity.type
_entity.pdbx_description
1 polymer ?
#
loop_
_entity_poly.entity_id
_entity_poly.type
_entity_poly.pdbx_seq_one_letter_code
_entity_poly.pdbx_strand_id
1 'polypeptide(L)'
;MTLSSPDKSGAASLEAIARNGGTLRRIAARIPTYLSDLRENPAWLPMFMLARTMPARRLHWRGAKPVPPARNVGETMFAGVDRDAAVGALQTQGLYSGLMLPAAIHEE
;
A
#
# COMPACT_ATOMS: atom_id res chain seq x y z
N MET A 1 -43.08 -11.77 -8.79
CA MET A 1 -42.79 -11.07 -7.53
C MET A 1 -41.29 -10.86 -7.45
N THR A 2 -40.80 -9.72 -7.93
CA THR A 2 -39.38 -9.34 -7.87
C THR A 2 -39.21 -8.35 -6.72
N LEU A 3 -38.55 -8.80 -5.65
CA LEU A 3 -38.23 -8.00 -4.48
C LEU A 3 -37.13 -7.00 -4.85
N SER A 4 -37.53 -5.80 -5.28
CA SER A 4 -36.61 -4.66 -5.30
C SER A 4 -36.30 -4.30 -3.85
N SER A 5 -35.07 -4.58 -3.41
CA SER A 5 -34.55 -3.99 -2.18
C SER A 5 -34.51 -2.47 -2.37
N PRO A 6 -34.95 -1.68 -1.38
CA PRO A 6 -34.88 -0.24 -1.48
C PRO A 6 -33.41 0.18 -1.49
N ASP A 7 -33.00 0.80 -2.59
CA ASP A 7 -31.77 1.58 -2.65
C ASP A 7 -31.76 2.54 -1.46
N LYS A 8 -30.74 2.40 -0.61
CA LYS A 8 -30.46 3.29 0.51
C LYS A 8 -30.04 4.64 -0.07
N SER A 9 -31.05 5.40 -0.46
CA SER A 9 -31.01 6.73 -1.06
C SER A 9 -30.29 7.69 -0.12
N GLY A 10 -29.08 8.10 -0.51
CA GLY A 10 -28.35 9.16 0.17
C GLY A 10 -26.86 9.27 -0.16
N ALA A 11 -26.20 8.20 -0.58
CA ALA A 11 -24.79 8.23 -0.95
C ALA A 11 -24.63 7.95 -2.44
N ALA A 12 -23.95 8.83 -3.19
CA ALA A 12 -23.40 8.43 -4.48
C ALA A 12 -22.67 7.10 -4.29
N SER A 13 -22.92 6.12 -5.17
CA SER A 13 -22.37 4.76 -5.06
C SER A 13 -20.90 4.83 -4.61
N LEU A 14 -20.54 4.12 -3.54
CA LEU A 14 -19.19 4.16 -2.96
C LEU A 14 -18.12 3.87 -4.02
N GLU A 15 -18.46 3.04 -5.01
CA GLU A 15 -17.64 2.75 -6.18
C GLU A 15 -17.44 4.00 -7.07
N ALA A 16 -18.49 4.77 -7.31
CA ALA A 16 -18.40 6.03 -8.06
C ALA A 16 -17.57 7.08 -7.30
N ILE A 17 -17.72 7.18 -5.98
CA ILE A 17 -16.88 8.06 -5.14
C ILE A 17 -15.42 7.58 -5.14
N ALA A 18 -15.18 6.28 -5.12
CA ALA A 18 -13.84 5.69 -5.16
C ALA A 18 -13.12 5.94 -6.49
N ARG A 19 -13.84 5.90 -7.62
CA ARG A 19 -13.28 6.17 -8.94
C ARG A 19 -13.11 7.67 -9.22
N ASN A 20 -14.13 8.48 -8.93
CA ASN A 20 -14.21 9.86 -9.42
C ASN A 20 -14.12 10.93 -8.32
N GLY A 21 -14.22 10.57 -7.05
CA GLY A 21 -14.15 11.52 -5.94
C GLY A 21 -12.71 11.93 -5.62
N GLY A 22 -12.53 13.15 -5.10
CA GLY A 22 -11.26 13.59 -4.52
C GLY A 22 -10.90 12.86 -3.21
N THR A 23 -9.66 12.99 -2.76
CA THR A 23 -9.11 12.24 -1.61
C THR A 23 -9.94 12.38 -0.34
N LEU A 24 -10.37 13.60 0.00
CA LEU A 24 -11.20 13.86 1.19
C LEU A 24 -12.59 13.23 1.08
N ARG A 25 -13.20 13.27 -0.11
CA ARG A 25 -14.53 12.69 -0.35
C ARG A 25 -14.50 11.16 -0.26
N ARG A 26 -13.41 10.53 -0.73
CA ARG A 26 -13.18 9.09 -0.58
C ARG A 26 -13.03 8.67 0.89
N ILE A 27 -12.34 9.49 1.69
CA ILE A 27 -12.17 9.23 3.13
C ILE A 27 -13.51 9.41 3.85
N ALA A 28 -14.19 10.54 3.63
CA ALA A 28 -15.49 10.84 4.26
C ALA A 28 -16.53 9.73 4.02
N ALA A 29 -16.58 9.20 2.80
CA ALA A 29 -17.48 8.11 2.45
C ALA A 29 -17.21 6.79 3.22
N ARG A 30 -16.00 6.62 3.80
CA ARG A 30 -15.61 5.42 4.57
C ARG A 30 -15.68 5.61 6.09
N ILE A 31 -15.83 6.85 6.58
CA ILE A 31 -15.91 7.16 8.01
C ILE A 31 -17.00 6.34 8.73
N PRO A 32 -18.22 6.17 8.18
CA PRO A 32 -19.25 5.38 8.87
C PRO A 32 -18.81 3.94 9.14
N THR A 33 -18.12 3.31 8.18
CA THR A 33 -17.58 1.96 8.32
C THR A 33 -16.44 1.90 9.34
N TYR A 34 -15.56 2.90 9.37
CA TYR A 34 -14.49 2.94 10.37
C TYR A 34 -15.02 3.11 11.80
N LEU A 35 -16.11 3.86 11.98
CA LEU A 35 -16.78 3.99 13.28
C LEU A 35 -17.44 2.69 13.73
N SER A 36 -18.06 1.93 12.82
CA SER A 36 -18.61 0.62 13.18
C SER A 36 -17.51 -0.36 13.57
N ASP A 37 -16.44 -0.44 12.78
CA ASP A 37 -15.33 -1.36 13.04
C ASP A 37 -14.66 -1.07 14.39
N LEU A 38 -14.47 0.21 14.73
CA LEU A 38 -13.92 0.62 16.02
C LEU A 38 -14.83 0.27 17.20
N ARG A 39 -16.16 0.38 17.02
CA ARG A 39 -17.14 0.07 18.06
C ARG A 39 -17.23 -1.44 18.32
N GLU A 40 -17.14 -2.25 17.28
CA GLU A 40 -17.20 -3.71 17.36
C GLU A 40 -15.89 -4.32 17.86
N ASN A 41 -14.75 -3.78 17.41
CA ASN A 41 -13.43 -4.23 17.83
C ASN A 41 -12.48 -3.04 18.01
N PRO A 42 -12.26 -2.54 19.24
CA PRO A 42 -11.39 -1.38 19.46
C PRO A 42 -9.93 -1.64 19.07
N ALA A 43 -9.48 -2.91 19.00
CA ALA A 43 -8.14 -3.27 18.52
C ALA A 43 -7.97 -3.08 17.00
N TRP A 44 -9.07 -2.94 16.25
CA TRP A 44 -9.03 -2.68 14.81
C TRP A 44 -8.30 -1.39 14.48
N LEU A 45 -8.52 -0.31 15.25
CA LEU A 45 -7.93 1.00 14.92
C LEU A 45 -6.40 1.01 15.06
N PRO A 46 -5.80 0.53 16.17
CA PRO A 46 -4.35 0.37 16.24
C PRO A 46 -3.80 -0.48 15.11
N MET A 47 -4.42 -1.64 14.82
CA MET A 47 -4.02 -2.50 13.70
C MET A 47 -4.09 -1.76 12.35
N PHE A 48 -5.19 -1.06 12.08
CA PHE A 48 -5.41 -0.30 10.88
C PHE A 48 -4.37 0.81 10.72
N MET A 49 -4.11 1.59 11.77
CA MET A 49 -3.11 2.66 11.74
C MET A 49 -1.69 2.11 11.52
N LEU A 50 -1.34 1.00 12.18
CA LEU A 50 -0.04 0.36 12.01
C LEU A 50 0.15 -0.15 10.57
N ALA A 51 -0.89 -0.70 9.96
CA ALA A 51 -0.85 -1.19 8.59
C ALA A 51 -0.86 -0.07 7.54
N ARG A 52 -1.48 1.07 7.81
CA ARG A 52 -1.69 2.15 6.82
C ARG A 52 -0.63 3.25 6.85
N THR A 53 0.12 3.39 7.94
CA THR A 53 0.96 4.58 8.15
C THR A 53 2.45 4.30 7.99
N MET A 54 3.14 5.20 7.29
CA MET A 54 4.59 5.14 7.10
C MET A 54 5.40 5.21 8.41
N PRO A 55 5.03 6.01 9.43
CA PRO A 55 5.70 6.00 10.72
C PRO A 55 5.70 4.62 11.39
N ALA A 56 4.58 3.90 11.36
CA ALA A 56 4.49 2.54 11.88
C ALA A 56 5.42 1.59 11.12
N ARG A 57 5.41 1.68 9.78
CA ARG A 57 6.33 0.91 8.93
C ARG A 57 7.78 1.22 9.28
N ARG A 58 8.17 2.49 9.42
CA ARG A 58 9.53 2.92 9.82
C ARG A 58 9.92 2.39 11.20
N LEU A 59 9.00 2.41 12.17
CA LEU A 59 9.24 1.86 13.50
C LEU A 59 9.48 0.35 13.44
N HIS A 60 8.71 -0.37 12.63
CA HIS A 60 8.92 -1.80 12.38
C HIS A 60 10.32 -2.09 11.83
N TRP A 61 10.82 -1.31 10.86
CA TRP A 61 12.18 -1.48 10.33
C TRP A 61 13.28 -1.21 11.38
N ARG A 62 13.07 -0.27 12.31
CA ARG A 62 14.03 0.01 13.39
C ARG A 62 14.14 -1.12 14.41
N GLY A 63 13.06 -1.85 14.63
CA GLY A 63 13.04 -3.03 15.52
C GLY A 63 13.45 -4.33 14.83
N ALA A 64 13.49 -4.35 13.50
CA ALA A 64 13.86 -5.54 12.74
C ALA A 64 15.35 -5.88 12.92
N LYS A 65 15.66 -7.17 12.99
CA LYS A 65 17.05 -7.65 13.06
C LYS A 65 17.81 -7.17 11.81
N PRO A 66 18.96 -6.48 11.97
CA PRO A 66 19.75 -6.06 10.82
C PRO A 66 20.26 -7.29 10.06
N VAL A 67 20.12 -7.27 8.74
CA VAL A 67 20.73 -8.28 7.87
C VAL A 67 22.21 -7.89 7.68
N PRO A 68 23.17 -8.80 7.96
CA PRO A 68 24.58 -8.50 7.75
C PRO A 68 24.83 -8.16 6.27
N PRO A 69 25.67 -7.15 5.98
CA PRO A 69 25.97 -6.78 4.61
C PRO A 69 26.53 -7.97 3.84
N ALA A 70 26.02 -8.20 2.63
CA ALA A 70 26.51 -9.29 1.78
C ALA A 70 28.00 -9.07 1.49
N ARG A 71 28.81 -10.08 1.77
CA ARG A 71 30.28 -9.99 1.73
C ARG A 71 30.85 -9.94 0.30
N ASN A 72 30.03 -10.31 -0.69
CA ASN A 72 30.34 -10.30 -2.12
C ASN A 72 29.22 -9.58 -2.88
N VAL A 73 29.13 -8.26 -2.74
CA VAL A 73 28.30 -7.45 -3.64
C VAL A 73 29.05 -7.36 -4.96
N GLY A 74 28.88 -8.36 -5.82
CA GLY A 74 29.36 -8.30 -7.20
C GLY A 74 28.60 -7.24 -8.00
N GLU A 75 29.04 -7.01 -9.24
CA GLU A 75 28.30 -6.16 -10.16
C GLU A 75 26.89 -6.70 -10.37
N THR A 76 25.90 -5.81 -10.29
CA THR A 76 24.50 -6.14 -10.56
C THR A 76 24.28 -6.23 -12.07
N MET A 77 23.48 -7.21 -12.50
CA MET A 77 23.00 -7.31 -13.89
C MET A 77 22.09 -6.15 -14.30
N PHE A 78 21.57 -5.39 -13.32
CA PHE A 78 20.74 -4.21 -13.53
C PHE A 78 21.62 -2.98 -13.74
N ALA A 79 22.18 -2.83 -14.95
CA ALA A 79 22.97 -1.66 -15.31
C ALA A 79 22.14 -0.37 -15.26
N GLY A 80 22.73 0.72 -14.75
CA GLY A 80 22.08 2.03 -14.66
C GLY A 80 21.05 2.19 -13.53
N VAL A 81 20.85 1.17 -12.69
CA VAL A 81 19.97 1.27 -11.50
C VAL A 81 20.76 1.78 -10.30
N ASP A 82 20.32 2.91 -9.76
CA ASP A 82 20.79 3.38 -8.46
C ASP A 82 20.18 2.51 -7.35
N ARG A 83 21.06 1.77 -6.65
CA ARG A 83 20.70 0.88 -5.55
C ARG A 83 19.97 1.62 -4.43
N ASP A 84 20.44 2.80 -4.04
CA ASP A 84 19.88 3.51 -2.89
C ASP A 84 18.50 4.09 -3.24
N ALA A 85 18.33 4.59 -4.45
CA ALA A 85 17.03 4.99 -4.98
C ALA A 85 16.05 3.80 -5.05
N ALA A 86 16.49 2.64 -5.54
CA ALA A 86 15.66 1.44 -5.64
C ALA A 86 15.23 0.92 -4.25
N VAL A 87 16.18 0.83 -3.31
CA VAL A 87 15.89 0.43 -1.92
C VAL A 87 14.94 1.43 -1.27
N GLY A 88 15.16 2.74 -1.47
CA GLY A 88 14.30 3.79 -0.95
C GLY A 88 12.85 3.68 -1.47
N ALA A 89 12.67 3.42 -2.77
CA ALA A 89 11.36 3.21 -3.37
C ALA A 89 10.67 1.95 -2.81
N LEU A 90 11.39 0.84 -2.68
CA LEU A 90 10.85 -0.40 -2.09
C LEU A 90 10.43 -0.22 -0.63
N GLN A 91 11.23 0.48 0.17
CA GLN A 91 10.89 0.73 1.58
C GLN A 91 9.67 1.65 1.73
N THR A 92 9.50 2.61 0.83
CA THR A 92 8.47 3.65 0.93
C THR A 92 7.17 3.30 0.20
N GLN A 93 7.28 2.89 -1.05
CA GLN A 93 6.17 2.61 -1.96
C GLN A 93 5.86 1.11 -2.03
N GLY A 94 6.78 0.25 -1.60
CA GLY A 94 6.65 -1.20 -1.75
C GLY A 94 6.88 -1.70 -3.17
N LEU A 95 7.21 -0.80 -4.11
CA LEU A 95 7.44 -1.09 -5.51
C LEU A 95 8.53 -0.17 -6.04
N TYR A 96 9.35 -0.70 -6.95
CA TYR A 96 10.28 0.08 -7.75
C TYR A 96 10.09 -0.33 -9.21
N SER A 97 9.70 0.63 -10.04
CA SER A 97 9.54 0.45 -11.49
C SER A 97 10.88 0.69 -12.19
N GLY A 98 11.18 -0.08 -13.23
CA GLY A 98 12.39 0.13 -14.06
C GLY A 98 13.51 -0.90 -13.85
N LEU A 99 13.28 -1.95 -13.03
CA LEU A 99 14.13 -3.14 -13.05
C LEU A 99 13.81 -3.95 -14.32
N MET A 100 14.64 -3.79 -15.34
CA MET A 100 14.59 -4.59 -16.57
C MET A 100 15.78 -5.54 -16.61
N LEU A 101 15.52 -6.79 -16.98
CA LEU A 101 16.58 -7.75 -17.26
C LEU A 101 17.27 -7.34 -18.58
N PRO A 102 18.59 -7.58 -18.73
CA PRO A 102 19.25 -7.43 -20.02
C PRO A 102 18.57 -8.27 -21.12
N ALA A 103 18.48 -7.72 -22.33
CA ALA A 103 17.84 -8.39 -23.48
C ALA A 103 18.37 -9.81 -23.73
N ALA A 104 19.68 -10.01 -23.55
CA ALA A 104 20.35 -11.30 -23.69
C ALA A 104 19.83 -12.42 -22.75
N ILE A 105 19.00 -12.09 -21.76
CA ILE A 105 18.44 -13.05 -20.79
C ILE A 105 16.97 -13.37 -21.08
N HIS A 106 16.23 -12.48 -21.74
CA HIS A 106 14.78 -12.62 -21.90
C HIS A 106 14.31 -12.62 -23.36
N GLU A 107 15.20 -12.40 -24.33
CA GLU A 107 14.94 -12.56 -25.75
C GLU A 107 15.63 -13.84 -26.24
N GLU A 108 14.88 -14.68 -26.96
CA GLU A 108 15.35 -15.95 -27.57
C GLU A 108 16.05 -15.71 -28.91
#